data_AF-A0A9E0XN27-F1
#
_entry.id   AF-A0A9E0XN27-F1
#
_cell.length_a   1.000
_cell.length_b   1.000
_cell.length_c   1.000
_cell.angle_alpha   90.00
_cell.angle_beta   90.00
_cell.angle_gamma   90.00
#
_symmetry.space_group_name_H-M   'P 1'
#
loop_
_entity.id
_entity.type
_entity.pdbx_description
1 polymer ?
#
loop_
_entity_poly.entity_id
_entity_poly.type
_entity_poly.pdbx_seq_one_letter_code
_entity_poly.pdbx_strand_id
1 'polypeptide(L)' 'DLDAFVAEIPSKEVAAEVYAASLLAVEVDTPQERAYLTDLAKKAGIDGPVAQHIQRTVGVTV' A
#
# COMPACT_ATOMS: atom_id res chain seq x y z
N ASP A 1 -12.82 8.69 1.29
CA ASP A 1 -12.33 8.35 2.63
C ASP A 1 -11.54 7.06 2.51
N LEU A 2 -10.26 7.06 2.91
CA LEU A 2 -9.39 5.88 2.76
C LEU A 2 -9.80 4.74 3.69
N ASP A 3 -10.35 5.05 4.87
CA ASP A 3 -10.80 4.02 5.83
C ASP A 3 -12.00 3.24 5.26
N ALA A 4 -12.95 3.95 4.64
CA ALA A 4 -14.10 3.33 3.99
C ALA A 4 -13.68 2.42 2.83
N PHE A 5 -12.74 2.87 2.00
CA PHE A 5 -12.22 2.06 0.89
C PHE A 5 -11.52 0.78 1.39
N VAL A 6 -10.67 0.91 2.41
CA VAL A 6 -9.98 -0.25 2.99
C VAL A 6 -10.96 -1.23 3.62
N ALA A 7 -12.05 -0.76 4.23
CA ALA A 7 -13.07 -1.62 4.83
C ALA A 7 -13.81 -2.50 3.80
N GLU A 8 -13.79 -2.13 2.52
CA GLU A 8 -14.39 -2.92 1.42
C GLU A 8 -13.44 -4.01 0.88
N ILE A 9 -12.17 -4.01 1.30
CA ILE A 9 -11.20 -5.01 0.83
C ILE A 9 -11.52 -6.37 1.46
N PRO A 10 -11.82 -7.40 0.66
CA PRO A 10 -12.43 -8.64 1.15
C PRO A 10 -11.44 -9.60 1.82
N SER A 11 -10.13 -9.37 1.69
CA SER A 11 -9.10 -10.28 2.19
C SER A 11 -7.72 -9.60 2.27
N LYS A 12 -6.79 -10.22 3.00
CA LYS A 12 -5.40 -9.70 3.11
C LYS A 12 -4.64 -9.82 1.79
N GLU A 13 -4.97 -10.83 1.00
CA GLU A 13 -4.43 -11.07 -0.34
C GLU A 13 -4.81 -9.92 -1.27
N VAL A 14 -6.09 -9.56 -1.34
CA VAL A 14 -6.54 -8.42 -2.15
C VAL A 14 -5.96 -7.10 -1.61
N ALA A 15 -5.76 -6.99 -0.29
CA ALA A 15 -5.11 -5.82 0.29
C ALA A 15 -3.66 -5.65 -0.21
N ALA A 16 -2.90 -6.76 -0.26
CA ALA A 16 -1.55 -6.78 -0.81
C ALA A 16 -1.52 -6.45 -2.30
N GLU A 17 -2.48 -6.95 -3.08
CA GLU A 17 -2.62 -6.64 -4.51
C GLU A 17 -2.93 -5.15 -4.75
N VAL A 18 -3.88 -4.59 -3.99
CA VAL A 18 -4.21 -3.16 -4.05
C VAL A 18 -3.00 -2.31 -3.70
N TYR A 19 -2.27 -2.66 -2.64
CA TYR A 19 -1.05 -1.95 -2.27
C TYR A 19 0.03 -2.01 -3.36
N ALA A 20 0.25 -3.19 -3.95
CA ALA A 20 1.19 -3.35 -5.06
C ALA A 20 0.77 -2.54 -6.29
N ALA A 21 -0.52 -2.55 -6.63
CA ALA A 21 -1.06 -1.76 -7.73
C ALA A 21 -0.88 -0.25 -7.48
N SER A 22 -1.13 0.22 -6.26
CA SER A 22 -0.89 1.61 -5.87
C SER A 22 0.58 1.99 -5.98
N LEU A 23 1.51 1.13 -5.57
CA LEU A 23 2.95 1.36 -5.73
C LEU A 23 3.38 1.50 -7.20
N LEU A 24 2.75 0.73 -8.10
CA LEU A 24 3.03 0.81 -9.53
C LEU A 24 2.37 2.01 -10.22
N ALA A 25 1.23 2.47 -9.70
CA ALA A 25 0.44 3.54 -10.29
C ALA A 25 0.84 4.95 -9.80
N VAL A 26 1.44 5.04 -8.61
CA VAL A 26 1.83 6.31 -7.98
C VAL A 26 3.32 6.55 -8.13
N GLU A 27 3.71 7.69 -8.70
CA GLU A 27 5.08 8.18 -8.63
C GLU A 27 5.35 8.65 -7.20
N VAL A 28 6.42 8.17 -6.56
CA VAL A 28 6.67 8.40 -5.12
C VAL A 28 7.74 9.48 -4.95
N ASP A 29 7.47 10.68 -5.47
CA ASP A 29 8.40 11.82 -5.46
C ASP A 29 8.09 12.82 -4.34
N THR A 30 6.85 12.86 -3.85
CA THR A 30 6.44 13.77 -2.78
C THR A 30 6.32 13.08 -1.41
N PRO A 31 6.51 13.83 -0.30
CA PRO A 31 6.19 13.35 1.05
C PRO A 31 4.73 12.90 1.22
N GLN A 32 3.82 13.51 0.47
CA GLN A 32 2.38 13.24 0.52
C GLN A 32 2.05 11.86 -0.06
N GLU A 33 2.66 11.47 -1.18
CA GLU A 33 2.48 10.13 -1.75
C GLU A 33 3.06 9.04 -0.84
N ARG A 34 4.22 9.32 -0.23
CA ARG A 34 4.83 8.43 0.76
C ARG A 34 3.91 8.21 1.96
N ALA A 35 3.34 9.30 2.47
CA ALA A 35 2.38 9.24 3.56
C ALA A 35 1.13 8.46 3.16
N TYR A 36 0.57 8.70 1.98
CA TYR A 36 -0.58 7.96 1.45
C TYR A 36 -0.31 6.44 1.38
N LEU A 37 0.81 6.03 0.80
CA LEU A 37 1.16 4.61 0.66
C LEU A 37 1.44 3.95 2.03
N THR A 38 2.05 4.69 2.96
CA THR A 38 2.26 4.23 4.34
C THR A 38 0.93 4.04 5.07
N ASP A 39 0.01 5.00 4.93
CA ASP A 39 -1.32 4.94 5.53
C ASP A 39 -2.17 3.84 4.91
N LEU A 40 -2.11 3.64 3.59
CA LEU A 40 -2.80 2.55 2.90
C LEU A 40 -2.36 1.20 3.47
N ALA A 41 -1.05 0.93 3.55
CA ALA A 41 -0.54 -0.33 4.10
C ALA A 41 -0.98 -0.55 5.55
N LYS A 42 -0.89 0.50 6.39
CA LYS A 42 -1.27 0.44 7.80
C LYS A 42 -2.76 0.17 7.97
N LYS A 43 -3.62 0.90 7.26
CA LYS A 43 -5.07 0.76 7.36
C LYS A 43 -5.52 -0.59 6.82
N ALA A 44 -4.92 -1.04 5.72
CA ALA A 44 -5.17 -2.34 5.10
C ALA A 44 -4.68 -3.53 5.95
N GLY A 45 -4.04 -3.29 7.10
CA GLY A 45 -3.55 -4.33 7.99
C GLY A 45 -2.38 -5.12 7.40
N ILE A 46 -1.61 -4.50 6.52
CA ILE A 46 -0.42 -5.10 5.92
C ILE A 46 0.74 -4.91 6.89
N ASP A 47 1.27 -6.03 7.38
CA ASP A 47 2.41 -6.02 8.29
C ASP A 47 3.66 -5.42 7.62
N GLY A 48 4.48 -4.70 8.40
CA GLY A 48 5.68 -4.03 7.91
C GLY A 48 6.60 -4.91 7.05
N PRO A 49 6.94 -6.15 7.46
CA PRO A 49 7.75 -7.06 6.65
C PRO A 49 7.09 -7.43 5.30
N VAL A 50 5.76 -7.56 5.26
CA VAL A 50 5.02 -7.88 4.03
C VAL A 50 5.02 -6.67 3.09
N ALA A 51 4.77 -5.47 3.60
CA ALA A 51 4.83 -4.24 2.81
C ALA A 51 6.24 -4.03 2.21
N GLN A 52 7.31 -4.24 2.99
CA GLN A 52 8.69 -4.17 2.51
C GLN A 52 9.01 -5.24 1.47
N HIS A 53 8.44 -6.44 1.61
CA HIS A 53 8.58 -7.48 0.60
C HIS A 53 7.93 -7.05 -0.73
N ILE A 54 6.69 -6.55 -0.69
CA ILE A 54 5.96 -6.07 -1.87
C ILE A 54 6.72 -4.93 -2.56
N GLN A 55 7.15 -3.92 -1.80
CA GLN A 55 7.98 -2.80 -2.28
C GLN A 55 9.22 -3.28 -3.04
N ARG A 56 9.96 -4.25 -2.48
CA ARG A 56 11.14 -4.83 -3.13
C ARG A 56 10.79 -5.58 -4.41
N THR A 57 9.68 -6.31 -4.42
CA THR A 57 9.22 -7.08 -5.59
C THR A 57 8.84 -6.17 -6.75
N VAL A 58 8.20 -5.03 -6.48
CA VAL A 58 7.82 -4.06 -7.52
C VAL A 58 8.92 -3.02 -7.82
N GLY A 59 9.99 -2.97 -7.03
CA GLY A 59 11.12 -2.06 -7.22
C GLY A 59 10.87 -0.63 -6.73
N VAL A 60 9.94 -0.42 -5.78
CA VAL A 60 9.58 0.90 -5.23
C VAL A 60 10.07 1.02 -3.80
N THR A 61 10.48 2.22 -3.37
CA THR A 61 10.81 2.52 -1.96
C THR A 61 10.02 3.73 -1.51
N VAL A 62 9.20 3.53 -0.47
CA VAL A 62 8.28 4.51 0.09
C VAL A 62 8.88 5.15 1.33
#